data_AF-A0A1E4JYV6-F1
#
_entry.id   AF-A0A1E4JYV6-F1
#
_cell.length_a   1.000
_cell.length_b   1.000
_cell.length_c   1.000
_cell.angle_alpha   90.00
_cell.angle_beta   90.00
_cell.angle_gamma   90.00
#
_symmetry.space_group_name_H-M   'P 1'
#
loop_
_entity.id
_entity.type
_entity.pdbx_description
1 polymer ?
#
loop_
_entity_poly.entity_id
_entity_poly.type
_entity_poly.pdbx_seq_one_letter_code
_entity_poly.pdbx_strand_id
1 'polypeptide(L)'
;MPSYRLLMLAGLVLSGAGISCSGRLPSPSQLSPLVRGEPLQTPTDTRAFALQSSGIDYRLEPLFDYDIAGLVVSLHDSATWWDTIHADSNDHLNVADLCLVWGANAAGGAYRHMYFHNGQFTCYFGYADDWPVRAADTRAVSNNHLLTTDAAVARAIRRLRVGDQVRLRGRLANYSHNTGFPFHRSTSVTRDDAGCEIILIDHLDLLGRGASWPRWLVWCGVVLLLAGLVVWYRRPNSERDW
;
A
#
# COMPACT_ATOMS: atom_id res chain seq x y z
N MET A 1 4.55 -32.46 28.84
CA MET A 1 5.22 -31.96 27.62
C MET A 1 6.45 -31.17 28.03
N PRO A 2 7.61 -31.36 27.37
CA PRO A 2 8.79 -30.54 27.62
C PRO A 2 8.47 -29.05 27.41
N SER A 3 9.02 -28.17 28.24
CA SER A 3 8.77 -26.72 28.18
C SER A 3 9.08 -26.12 26.79
N TYR A 4 10.08 -26.65 26.07
CA TYR A 4 10.38 -26.21 24.71
C TYR A 4 9.27 -26.54 23.70
N ARG A 5 8.61 -27.71 23.81
CA ARG A 5 7.51 -28.09 22.92
C ARG A 5 6.31 -27.16 23.12
N LEU A 6 6.02 -26.78 24.36
CA LEU A 6 4.93 -25.82 24.65
C LEU A 6 5.23 -24.42 24.08
N LEU A 7 6.47 -23.93 24.24
CA LEU A 7 6.89 -22.65 23.65
C LEU A 7 6.78 -22.66 22.12
N MET A 8 7.24 -23.73 21.47
CA MET A 8 7.17 -23.85 20.02
C MET A 8 5.72 -23.95 19.53
N LEU A 9 4.87 -24.75 20.18
CA LEU A 9 3.45 -24.86 19.84
C LEU A 9 2.71 -23.52 20.00
N ALA A 10 2.92 -22.83 21.13
CA ALA A 10 2.35 -21.50 21.34
C ALA A 10 2.85 -20.49 20.29
N GLY A 11 4.13 -20.58 19.94
CA GLY A 11 4.74 -19.75 18.90
C GLY A 11 4.11 -19.96 17.52
N LEU A 12 3.89 -21.22 17.12
CA LEU A 12 3.19 -21.58 15.87
C LEU A 12 1.75 -21.06 15.86
N VAL A 13 1.00 -21.26 16.96
CA VAL A 13 -0.39 -20.83 17.07
C VAL A 13 -0.52 -19.31 16.96
N LEU A 14 0.31 -18.55 17.68
CA LEU A 14 0.28 -17.08 17.61
C LEU A 14 0.68 -16.56 16.24
N SER A 15 1.71 -17.16 15.62
CA SER A 15 2.15 -16.81 14.26
C SER A 15 1.04 -17.08 13.25
N GLY A 16 0.43 -18.28 13.30
CA GLY A 16 -0.68 -18.65 12.43
C GLY A 16 -1.88 -17.73 12.59
N ALA A 17 -2.31 -17.46 13.83
CA ALA A 17 -3.41 -16.54 14.11
C ALA A 17 -3.13 -15.11 13.60
N GLY A 18 -1.91 -14.62 13.80
CA GLY A 18 -1.47 -13.32 13.29
C GLY A 18 -1.48 -13.26 11.75
N ILE A 19 -1.01 -14.31 11.07
CA ILE A 19 -1.04 -14.40 9.60
C ILE A 19 -2.48 -14.44 9.10
N SER A 20 -3.35 -15.29 9.66
CA SER A 20 -4.75 -15.41 9.24
C SER A 20 -5.55 -14.11 9.43
N CYS A 21 -5.11 -13.23 10.33
CA CYS A 21 -5.74 -11.94 10.57
C CYS A 21 -4.98 -10.76 9.94
N SER A 22 -3.90 -11.02 9.21
CA SER A 22 -3.13 -9.99 8.52
C SER A 22 -3.95 -9.40 7.37
N GLY A 23 -3.79 -8.11 7.10
CA GLY A 23 -4.54 -7.41 6.05
C GLY A 23 -6.01 -7.15 6.38
N ARG A 24 -6.46 -7.42 7.61
CA ARG A 24 -7.84 -7.15 8.03
C ARG A 24 -8.13 -5.64 7.97
N LEU A 25 -9.06 -5.28 7.10
CA LEU A 25 -9.47 -3.90 6.90
C LEU A 25 -10.39 -3.41 8.03
N PRO A 26 -10.32 -2.11 8.40
CA PRO A 26 -11.19 -1.53 9.42
C PRO A 26 -12.67 -1.60 9.00
N SER A 27 -13.58 -1.57 9.96
CA SER A 27 -15.01 -1.40 9.69
C SER A 27 -15.34 0.04 9.26
N PRO A 28 -16.46 0.29 8.54
CA PRO A 28 -16.79 1.63 8.06
C PRO A 28 -16.90 2.68 9.18
N SER A 29 -17.32 2.29 10.39
CA SER A 29 -17.41 3.19 11.55
C SER A 29 -16.05 3.66 12.08
N GLN A 30 -14.97 2.93 11.75
CA GLN A 30 -13.59 3.29 12.11
C GLN A 30 -12.91 4.15 11.04
N LEU A 31 -13.58 4.39 9.90
CA LEU A 31 -13.06 5.23 8.84
C LEU A 31 -13.27 6.71 9.15
N SER A 32 -12.24 7.51 8.91
CA SER A 32 -12.28 8.96 8.89
C SER A 32 -13.37 9.43 7.92
N PRO A 33 -14.15 10.47 8.28
CA PRO A 33 -15.14 11.05 7.37
C PRO A 33 -14.55 11.48 6.03
N LEU A 34 -13.28 11.91 6.00
CA LEU A 34 -12.61 12.34 4.76
C LEU A 34 -12.50 11.20 3.72
N VAL A 35 -12.29 9.96 4.17
CA VAL A 35 -12.20 8.78 3.28
C VAL A 35 -13.53 8.50 2.55
N ARG A 36 -14.65 9.04 3.06
CA ARG A 36 -15.98 8.88 2.45
C ARG A 36 -16.30 9.97 1.43
N GLY A 37 -15.38 10.92 1.22
CA GLY A 37 -15.51 11.98 0.23
C GLY A 37 -15.01 11.57 -1.15
N GLU A 38 -15.40 12.34 -2.17
CA GLU A 38 -14.81 12.30 -3.51
C GLU A 38 -13.46 13.04 -3.50
N PRO A 39 -12.49 12.62 -4.34
CA PRO A 39 -11.27 13.39 -4.56
C PRO A 39 -11.58 14.79 -5.10
N LEU A 40 -10.89 15.80 -4.60
CA LEU A 40 -10.92 17.14 -5.18
C LEU A 40 -9.87 17.21 -6.30
N GLN A 41 -10.32 17.63 -7.48
CA GLN A 41 -9.47 17.85 -8.64
C GLN A 41 -9.79 19.22 -9.23
N THR A 42 -8.79 20.11 -9.29
CA THR A 42 -8.94 21.47 -9.85
C THR A 42 -7.83 21.76 -10.86
N PRO A 43 -8.10 22.52 -11.94
CA PRO A 43 -7.06 22.90 -12.89
C PRO A 43 -5.86 23.53 -12.15
N THR A 44 -4.64 23.14 -12.52
CA THR A 44 -3.42 23.69 -11.92
C THR A 44 -2.81 24.75 -12.84
N ASP A 45 -2.26 25.81 -12.25
CA ASP A 45 -1.44 26.80 -12.96
C ASP A 45 0.05 26.39 -12.99
N THR A 46 0.39 25.24 -12.40
CA THR A 46 1.76 24.73 -12.40
C THR A 46 2.20 24.39 -13.82
N ARG A 47 3.20 25.12 -14.33
CA ARG A 47 3.82 24.81 -15.63
C ARG A 47 4.66 23.54 -15.55
N ALA A 48 4.84 22.88 -16.69
CA ALA A 48 5.79 21.77 -16.81
C ALA A 48 7.19 22.18 -16.35
N PHE A 49 7.88 21.28 -15.65
CA PHE A 49 9.21 21.51 -15.10
C PHE A 49 10.04 20.23 -15.10
N ALA A 50 11.35 20.39 -14.88
CA ALA A 50 12.26 19.27 -14.73
C ALA A 50 12.61 19.05 -13.25
N LEU A 51 12.79 17.79 -12.87
CA LEU A 51 13.34 17.41 -11.58
C LEU A 51 14.33 16.26 -11.74
N GLN A 52 15.25 16.11 -10.79
CA GLN A 52 16.17 14.98 -10.76
C GLN A 52 15.82 13.97 -9.68
N SER A 53 15.89 12.69 -10.02
CA SER A 53 15.89 11.57 -9.07
C SER A 53 16.93 10.55 -9.49
N SER A 54 17.79 10.13 -8.55
CA SER A 54 18.86 9.13 -8.78
C SER A 54 19.71 9.35 -10.04
N GLY A 55 20.00 10.61 -10.39
CA GLY A 55 20.81 10.97 -11.56
C GLY A 55 20.07 10.98 -12.90
N ILE A 56 18.74 10.90 -12.89
CA ILE A 56 17.88 11.01 -14.08
C ILE A 56 17.10 12.33 -14.03
N ASP A 57 17.16 13.08 -15.13
CA ASP A 57 16.31 14.23 -15.40
C ASP A 57 14.93 13.79 -15.91
N TYR A 58 13.91 13.96 -15.07
CA TYR A 58 12.52 13.75 -15.43
C TYR A 58 11.87 15.08 -15.81
N ARG A 59 11.06 15.06 -16.87
CA ARG A 59 10.16 16.14 -17.23
C ARG A 59 8.75 15.81 -16.74
N LEU A 60 8.21 16.65 -15.86
CA LEU A 60 6.84 16.52 -15.37
C LEU A 60 5.94 17.56 -16.03
N GLU A 61 4.72 17.13 -16.32
CA GLU A 61 3.64 17.97 -16.84
C GLU A 61 2.42 17.83 -15.92
N PRO A 62 2.31 18.69 -14.89
CA PRO A 62 1.13 18.75 -14.04
C PRO A 62 -0.11 19.17 -14.82
N LEU A 63 -1.24 18.50 -14.56
CA LEU A 63 -2.52 18.75 -15.22
C LEU A 63 -3.58 19.30 -14.26
N PHE A 64 -3.61 18.80 -13.03
CA PHE A 64 -4.56 19.20 -12.00
C PHE A 64 -3.93 19.17 -10.62
N ASP A 65 -4.32 20.11 -9.75
CA ASP A 65 -4.12 19.97 -8.31
C ASP A 65 -5.10 18.91 -7.80
N TYR A 66 -4.62 18.03 -6.93
CA TYR A 66 -5.34 16.83 -6.52
C TYR A 66 -5.25 16.58 -5.02
N ASP A 67 -6.38 16.25 -4.42
CA ASP A 67 -6.53 15.93 -2.99
C ASP A 67 -7.47 14.73 -2.84
N ILE A 68 -6.89 13.59 -2.47
CA ILE A 68 -7.62 12.33 -2.29
C ILE A 68 -7.42 11.83 -0.87
N ALA A 69 -8.52 11.48 -0.20
CA ALA A 69 -8.51 10.73 1.04
C ALA A 69 -9.05 9.32 0.81
N GLY A 70 -8.30 8.31 1.22
CA GLY A 70 -8.61 6.92 0.90
C GLY A 70 -8.14 5.93 1.97
N LEU A 71 -8.76 4.76 1.97
CA LEU A 71 -8.30 3.57 2.68
C LEU A 71 -7.36 2.78 1.76
N VAL A 72 -6.15 2.49 2.22
CA VAL A 72 -5.19 1.63 1.52
C VAL A 72 -5.67 0.19 1.62
N VAL A 73 -6.12 -0.39 0.50
CA VAL A 73 -6.61 -1.78 0.45
C VAL A 73 -5.59 -2.75 -0.12
N SER A 74 -4.65 -2.23 -0.91
CA SER A 74 -3.48 -2.95 -1.38
C SER A 74 -2.38 -1.92 -1.67
N LEU A 75 -1.12 -2.33 -1.57
CA LEU A 75 0.01 -1.51 -1.97
C LEU A 75 1.11 -2.40 -2.55
N HIS A 76 1.91 -1.82 -3.45
CA HIS A 76 3.15 -2.40 -3.94
C HIS A 76 4.28 -1.40 -3.67
N ASP A 77 5.35 -1.88 -3.03
CA ASP A 77 6.55 -1.07 -2.78
C ASP A 77 7.49 -1.25 -3.97
N SER A 78 7.67 -0.18 -4.76
CA SER A 78 8.52 -0.16 -5.96
C SER A 78 10.01 -0.40 -5.64
N ALA A 79 10.40 -0.35 -4.36
CA ALA A 79 11.77 -0.61 -3.90
C ALA A 79 11.99 -2.03 -3.36
N THR A 80 11.03 -2.96 -3.50
CA THR A 80 11.23 -4.33 -3.02
C THR A 80 12.31 -5.08 -3.81
N TRP A 81 13.21 -5.74 -3.08
CA TRP A 81 14.48 -6.36 -3.53
C TRP A 81 14.38 -7.50 -4.56
N TRP A 82 13.17 -7.85 -5.01
CA TRP A 82 12.90 -8.79 -6.10
C TRP A 82 12.30 -8.13 -7.34
N ASP A 83 12.14 -6.80 -7.34
CA ASP A 83 11.54 -6.05 -8.46
C ASP A 83 12.61 -5.68 -9.49
N THR A 84 13.05 -6.68 -10.24
CA THR A 84 14.00 -6.51 -11.35
C THR A 84 13.49 -5.53 -12.41
N ILE A 85 12.18 -5.27 -12.50
CA ILE A 85 11.62 -4.46 -13.60
C ILE A 85 11.54 -2.96 -13.27
N HIS A 86 11.45 -2.55 -11.99
CA HIS A 86 11.70 -1.14 -11.63
C HIS A 86 13.19 -0.77 -11.81
N ALA A 87 14.10 -1.73 -11.59
CA ALA A 87 15.50 -1.57 -11.94
C ALA A 87 15.71 -1.51 -13.47
N ASP A 88 14.99 -2.33 -14.25
CA ASP A 88 15.09 -2.34 -15.73
C ASP A 88 14.43 -1.12 -16.40
N SER A 89 13.39 -0.53 -15.77
CA SER A 89 12.70 0.67 -16.28
C SER A 89 13.33 1.99 -15.82
N ASN A 90 14.31 1.94 -14.92
CA ASN A 90 15.01 3.12 -14.39
C ASN A 90 14.04 4.17 -13.79
N ASP A 91 12.86 3.76 -13.30
CA ASP A 91 11.86 4.65 -12.71
C ASP A 91 12.15 4.87 -11.22
N HIS A 92 13.12 5.75 -10.96
CA HIS A 92 13.53 6.15 -9.60
C HIS A 92 12.64 7.25 -9.00
N LEU A 93 11.65 7.74 -9.76
CA LEU A 93 10.77 8.80 -9.28
C LEU A 93 9.53 8.22 -8.58
N ASN A 94 9.07 7.04 -9.00
CA ASN A 94 7.98 6.35 -8.32
C ASN A 94 8.42 5.75 -6.97
N VAL A 95 7.70 6.12 -5.91
CA VAL A 95 7.99 5.64 -4.56
C VAL A 95 7.13 4.43 -4.17
N ALA A 96 5.88 4.37 -4.61
CA ALA A 96 4.97 3.25 -4.34
C ALA A 96 3.70 3.36 -5.20
N ASP A 97 3.08 2.19 -5.43
CA ASP A 97 1.76 2.10 -6.05
C ASP A 97 0.72 1.70 -5.00
N LEU A 98 -0.43 2.39 -5.00
CA LEU A 98 -1.50 2.18 -4.04
C LEU A 98 -2.83 1.87 -4.75
N CYS A 99 -3.50 0.83 -4.26
CA CYS A 99 -4.94 0.69 -4.41
C CYS A 99 -5.61 1.43 -3.25
N LEU A 100 -6.35 2.49 -3.54
CA LEU A 100 -7.19 3.17 -2.55
C LEU A 100 -8.66 2.93 -2.85
N VAL A 101 -9.46 2.82 -1.79
CA VAL A 101 -10.92 2.94 -1.86
C VAL A 101 -11.36 4.18 -1.09
N TRP A 102 -12.40 4.83 -1.59
CA TRP A 102 -12.91 6.09 -1.02
C TRP A 102 -14.43 6.20 -1.26
N GLY A 103 -15.03 7.36 -0.98
CA GLY A 103 -16.38 7.68 -1.43
C GLY A 103 -17.44 6.65 -1.06
N ALA A 104 -18.25 6.29 -2.07
CA ALA A 104 -19.34 5.32 -1.95
C ALA A 104 -18.85 3.94 -1.46
N ASN A 105 -17.70 3.46 -1.98
CA ASN A 105 -17.13 2.18 -1.60
C ASN A 105 -16.83 2.12 -0.10
N ALA A 106 -16.09 3.13 0.39
CA ALA A 106 -15.71 3.24 1.78
C ALA A 106 -16.92 3.50 2.71
N ALA A 107 -17.85 4.36 2.29
CA ALA A 107 -19.05 4.69 3.05
C ALA A 107 -20.00 3.49 3.20
N GLY A 108 -20.19 2.72 2.12
CA GLY A 108 -21.05 1.55 2.08
C GLY A 108 -20.41 0.28 2.62
N GLY A 109 -19.09 0.26 2.83
CA GLY A 109 -18.35 -0.91 3.30
C GLY A 109 -18.08 -1.96 2.23
N ALA A 110 -18.26 -1.64 0.95
CA ALA A 110 -18.12 -2.58 -0.16
C ALA A 110 -16.71 -3.20 -0.21
N TYR A 111 -15.66 -2.44 0.12
CA TYR A 111 -14.27 -2.93 0.19
C TYR A 111 -14.06 -4.17 1.08
N ARG A 112 -14.96 -4.44 2.04
CA ARG A 112 -14.87 -5.63 2.91
C ARG A 112 -15.36 -6.91 2.23
N HIS A 113 -16.04 -6.75 1.10
CA HIS A 113 -16.63 -7.79 0.25
C HIS A 113 -15.92 -7.89 -1.09
N MET A 114 -14.73 -7.28 -1.19
CA MET A 114 -13.90 -7.24 -2.39
C MET A 114 -12.50 -7.75 -2.05
N TYR A 115 -11.82 -8.29 -3.06
CA TYR A 115 -10.38 -8.55 -2.98
C TYR A 115 -9.62 -7.51 -3.82
N PHE A 116 -8.39 -7.20 -3.41
CA PHE A 116 -7.53 -6.22 -4.07
C PHE A 116 -6.11 -6.73 -4.18
N HIS A 117 -5.45 -6.46 -5.30
CA HIS A 117 -4.06 -6.82 -5.54
C HIS A 117 -3.40 -5.80 -6.46
N ASN A 118 -2.25 -5.27 -6.06
CA ASN A 118 -1.41 -4.49 -6.97
C ASN A 118 -0.57 -5.44 -7.81
N GLY A 119 -0.70 -5.34 -9.14
CA GLY A 119 0.34 -5.75 -10.06
C GLY A 119 1.37 -4.63 -10.22
N GLN A 120 2.21 -4.74 -11.24
CA GLN A 120 3.35 -3.84 -11.45
C GLN A 120 2.97 -2.35 -11.67
N PHE A 121 1.76 -2.05 -12.13
CA PHE A 121 1.21 -0.69 -12.28
C PHE A 121 -0.33 -0.66 -12.24
N THR A 122 -0.95 -1.74 -11.78
CA THR A 122 -2.39 -1.97 -11.93
C THR A 122 -2.99 -2.41 -10.63
N CYS A 123 -4.00 -1.68 -10.17
CA CYS A 123 -4.87 -2.12 -9.10
C CYS A 123 -5.91 -3.10 -9.64
N TYR A 124 -5.73 -4.40 -9.38
CA TYR A 124 -6.74 -5.42 -9.65
C TYR A 124 -7.69 -5.54 -8.48
N PHE A 125 -8.99 -5.66 -8.78
CA PHE A 125 -10.00 -5.95 -7.78
C PHE A 125 -11.10 -6.85 -8.33
N GLY A 126 -11.84 -7.48 -7.43
CA GLY A 126 -13.03 -8.25 -7.75
C GLY A 126 -13.85 -8.54 -6.51
N TYR A 127 -14.91 -9.33 -6.68
CA TYR A 127 -15.87 -9.64 -5.62
C TYR A 127 -15.41 -10.87 -4.83
N ALA A 128 -15.50 -10.78 -3.50
CA ALA A 128 -15.15 -11.90 -2.60
C ALA A 128 -16.36 -12.76 -2.24
N ASP A 129 -17.57 -12.21 -2.33
CA ASP A 129 -18.83 -12.86 -2.00
C ASP A 129 -19.99 -12.28 -2.85
N ASP A 130 -21.24 -12.63 -2.50
CA ASP A 130 -22.47 -12.22 -3.18
C ASP A 130 -23.02 -10.87 -2.69
N TRP A 131 -22.25 -10.09 -1.94
CA TRP A 131 -22.65 -8.76 -1.50
C TRP A 131 -22.96 -7.85 -2.71
N PRO A 132 -24.05 -7.05 -2.66
CA PRO A 132 -24.45 -6.21 -3.78
C PRO A 132 -23.54 -4.98 -3.94
N VAL A 133 -22.37 -5.19 -4.55
CA VAL A 133 -21.45 -4.12 -4.95
C VAL A 133 -22.02 -3.38 -6.16
N ARG A 134 -22.16 -2.06 -6.03
CA ARG A 134 -22.77 -1.18 -7.03
C ARG A 134 -21.70 -0.53 -7.91
N ALA A 135 -22.11 0.00 -9.07
CA ALA A 135 -21.21 0.74 -9.95
C ALA A 135 -20.50 1.93 -9.27
N ALA A 136 -21.18 2.60 -8.32
CA ALA A 136 -20.59 3.67 -7.52
C ALA A 136 -19.47 3.15 -6.59
N ASP A 137 -19.58 1.91 -6.11
CA ASP A 137 -18.55 1.30 -5.27
C ASP A 137 -17.31 0.93 -6.10
N THR A 138 -17.49 0.42 -7.33
CA THR A 138 -16.36 0.09 -8.23
C THR A 138 -15.70 1.35 -8.80
N ARG A 139 -16.46 2.41 -9.06
CA ARG A 139 -15.93 3.73 -9.44
C ARG A 139 -15.04 4.33 -8.35
N ALA A 140 -15.38 4.10 -7.08
CA ALA A 140 -14.64 4.63 -5.94
C ALA A 140 -13.47 3.73 -5.51
N VAL A 141 -12.77 3.18 -6.50
CA VAL A 141 -11.50 2.45 -6.40
C VAL A 141 -10.50 3.16 -7.31
N SER A 142 -9.33 3.53 -6.80
CA SER A 142 -8.30 4.25 -7.54
C SER A 142 -6.98 3.49 -7.57
N ASN A 143 -6.38 3.43 -8.76
CA ASN A 143 -5.04 2.93 -9.02
C ASN A 143 -4.07 4.12 -9.01
N ASN A 144 -3.28 4.27 -7.94
CA ASN A 144 -2.42 5.44 -7.75
C ASN A 144 -0.95 5.09 -7.87
N HIS A 145 -0.19 5.97 -8.50
CA HIS A 145 1.26 5.88 -8.64
C HIS A 145 1.90 7.13 -8.05
N LEU A 146 2.68 6.98 -6.98
CA LEU A 146 3.10 8.09 -6.14
C LEU A 146 4.52 8.54 -6.43
N LEU A 147 4.64 9.73 -7.03
CA LEU A 147 5.91 10.37 -7.34
C LEU A 147 6.30 11.34 -6.23
N THR A 148 7.57 11.35 -5.81
CA THR A 148 8.11 12.45 -5.00
C THR A 148 9.64 12.43 -4.97
N THR A 149 10.26 13.60 -4.88
CA THR A 149 11.70 13.75 -4.58
C THR A 149 11.96 14.12 -3.11
N ASP A 150 10.91 14.41 -2.33
CA ASP A 150 11.05 14.73 -0.92
C ASP A 150 11.30 13.45 -0.11
N ALA A 151 12.48 13.35 0.50
CA ALA A 151 12.88 12.17 1.25
C ALA A 151 12.01 11.90 2.49
N ALA A 152 11.42 12.93 3.11
CA ALA A 152 10.51 12.77 4.23
C ALA A 152 9.15 12.22 3.77
N VAL A 153 8.59 12.75 2.68
CA VAL A 153 7.37 12.24 2.05
C VAL A 153 7.58 10.80 1.59
N ALA A 154 8.70 10.51 0.90
CA ALA A 154 9.01 9.17 0.44
C ALA A 154 9.12 8.15 1.58
N ARG A 155 9.74 8.54 2.71
CA ARG A 155 9.78 7.69 3.92
C ARG A 155 8.40 7.50 4.53
N ALA A 156 7.51 8.48 4.46
CA ALA A 156 6.15 8.36 4.96
C ALA A 156 5.33 7.39 4.10
N ILE A 157 5.42 7.50 2.77
CA ILE A 157 4.79 6.59 1.80
C ILE A 157 5.25 5.14 2.03
N ARG A 158 6.57 4.88 2.12
CA ARG A 158 7.12 3.53 2.36
C ARG A 158 6.72 2.91 3.71
N ARG A 159 6.18 3.69 4.65
CA ARG A 159 5.69 3.22 5.95
C ARG A 159 4.20 2.94 5.95
N LEU A 160 3.50 3.20 4.85
CA LEU A 160 2.09 2.86 4.69
C LEU A 160 1.90 1.35 4.70
N ARG A 161 0.70 0.94 5.10
CA ARG A 161 0.29 -0.46 5.17
C ARG A 161 -1.15 -0.61 4.72
N VAL A 162 -1.51 -1.81 4.29
CA VAL A 162 -2.92 -2.17 4.10
C VAL A 162 -3.69 -1.90 5.39
N GLY A 163 -4.82 -1.22 5.26
CA GLY A 163 -5.65 -0.75 6.37
C GLY A 163 -5.34 0.67 6.86
N ASP A 164 -4.24 1.29 6.44
CA ASP A 164 -3.98 2.71 6.72
C ASP A 164 -4.97 3.60 5.95
N GLN A 165 -5.37 4.69 6.58
CA GLN A 165 -6.21 5.72 6.00
C GLN A 165 -5.35 6.94 5.75
N VAL A 166 -5.30 7.42 4.52
CA VAL A 166 -4.38 8.47 4.08
C VAL A 166 -5.13 9.61 3.43
N ARG A 167 -4.55 10.80 3.49
CA ARG A 167 -4.85 11.91 2.59
C ARG A 167 -3.59 12.26 1.82
N LEU A 168 -3.69 12.23 0.50
CA LEU A 168 -2.60 12.54 -0.42
C LEU A 168 -2.94 13.85 -1.11
N ARG A 169 -2.02 14.81 -1.07
CA ARG A 169 -2.16 16.11 -1.72
C ARG A 169 -0.96 16.37 -2.62
N GLY A 170 -1.23 16.85 -3.82
CA GLY A 170 -0.22 17.02 -4.84
C GLY A 170 -0.81 17.41 -6.18
N ARG A 171 -0.19 16.95 -7.27
CA ARG A 171 -0.70 17.16 -8.64
C ARG A 171 -0.78 15.87 -9.42
N LEU A 172 -1.87 15.69 -10.17
CA LEU A 172 -1.93 14.69 -11.23
C LEU A 172 -1.00 15.14 -12.35
N ALA A 173 -0.03 14.31 -12.73
CA ALA A 173 1.02 14.70 -13.67
C ALA A 173 1.39 13.58 -14.64
N ASN A 174 1.65 13.95 -15.89
CA ASN A 174 2.43 13.10 -16.78
C ASN A 174 3.91 13.24 -16.42
N TYR A 175 4.71 12.21 -16.68
CA TYR A 175 6.16 12.29 -16.52
C TYR A 175 6.89 11.47 -17.57
N SER A 176 8.09 11.92 -17.93
CA SER A 176 8.92 11.30 -18.95
C SER A 176 10.40 11.53 -18.69
N HIS A 177 11.25 10.67 -19.26
CA HIS A 177 12.69 10.88 -19.36
C HIS A 177 13.23 10.23 -20.64
N ASN A 178 14.45 10.62 -21.04
CA ASN A 178 15.14 10.07 -22.21
C ASN A 178 16.48 9.42 -21.87
N THR A 179 16.75 9.15 -20.59
CA THR A 179 17.98 8.47 -20.14
C THR A 179 17.92 6.98 -20.46
N GLY A 180 18.78 6.51 -21.37
CA GLY A 180 18.87 5.11 -21.80
C GLY A 180 17.83 4.73 -22.88
N PHE A 181 16.56 5.04 -22.65
CA PHE A 181 15.48 4.85 -23.60
C PHE A 181 14.38 5.92 -23.41
N PRO A 182 13.54 6.21 -24.42
CA PRO A 182 12.39 7.09 -24.25
C PRO A 182 11.35 6.45 -23.33
N PHE A 183 11.12 7.06 -22.17
CA PHE A 183 10.13 6.65 -21.19
C PHE A 183 9.05 7.73 -21.06
N HIS A 184 7.79 7.33 -21.06
CA HIS A 184 6.65 8.24 -20.88
C HIS A 184 5.49 7.55 -20.19
N ARG A 185 4.87 8.24 -19.24
CA ARG A 185 3.65 7.81 -18.54
C ARG A 185 2.66 8.97 -18.45
N SER A 186 1.39 8.65 -18.69
CA SER A 186 0.29 9.61 -18.63
C SER A 186 -0.61 9.31 -17.45
N THR A 187 -1.03 10.36 -16.73
CA THR A 187 -2.01 10.25 -15.65
C THR A 187 -3.43 10.17 -16.23
N SER A 188 -4.29 9.38 -15.59
CA SER A 188 -5.74 9.54 -15.71
C SER A 188 -6.17 10.80 -14.96
N VAL A 189 -7.21 11.45 -15.48
CA VAL A 189 -7.85 12.65 -14.91
C VAL A 189 -9.36 12.47 -14.76
N THR A 190 -9.84 11.24 -14.96
CA THR A 190 -11.25 10.83 -14.80
C THR A 190 -11.33 9.59 -13.92
N ARG A 191 -12.48 9.38 -13.26
CA ARG A 191 -12.75 8.20 -12.41
C ARG A 191 -13.61 7.15 -13.14
N ASP A 192 -13.93 7.39 -14.41
CA ASP A 192 -14.74 6.50 -15.25
C ASP A 192 -13.90 5.60 -16.16
N ASP A 193 -12.57 5.62 -16.01
CA ASP A 193 -11.67 4.77 -16.77
C ASP A 193 -10.92 3.76 -15.89
N ALA A 194 -10.15 2.88 -16.53
CA ALA A 194 -9.23 1.95 -15.86
C ALA A 194 -7.79 2.50 -15.81
N GLY A 195 -7.63 3.82 -15.97
CA GLY A 195 -6.33 4.49 -16.03
C GLY A 195 -5.67 4.59 -14.66
N CYS A 196 -4.38 4.93 -14.65
CA CYS A 196 -3.60 5.13 -13.43
C CYS A 196 -3.53 6.62 -13.10
N GLU A 197 -3.83 6.98 -11.86
CA GLU A 197 -3.67 8.33 -11.31
C GLU A 197 -2.21 8.48 -10.87
N ILE A 198 -1.41 9.21 -11.65
CA ILE A 198 0.00 9.48 -11.32
C ILE A 198 0.05 10.80 -10.58
N ILE A 199 0.42 10.75 -9.31
CA ILE A 199 0.36 11.90 -8.41
C ILE A 199 1.76 12.28 -7.95
N LEU A 200 2.20 13.49 -8.30
CA LEU A 200 3.33 14.13 -7.65
C LEU A 200 2.92 14.59 -6.26
N ILE A 201 3.36 13.88 -5.22
CA ILE A 201 2.98 14.10 -3.83
C ILE A 201 3.81 15.22 -3.21
N ASP A 202 3.10 16.26 -2.77
CA ASP A 202 3.63 17.35 -1.95
C ASP A 202 3.39 17.07 -0.46
N HIS A 203 2.24 16.48 -0.10
CA HIS A 203 1.89 16.17 1.28
C HIS A 203 1.17 14.84 1.44
N LEU A 204 1.52 14.11 2.52
CA LEU A 204 0.83 12.91 2.97
C LEU A 204 0.44 13.08 4.44
N ASP A 205 -0.86 12.95 4.72
CA ASP A 205 -1.37 12.85 6.10
C ASP A 205 -1.87 11.45 6.37
N LEU A 206 -1.46 10.90 7.52
CA LEU A 206 -2.01 9.65 8.01
C LEU A 206 -3.22 9.95 8.89
N LEU A 207 -4.42 9.67 8.35
CA LEU A 207 -5.69 9.90 9.02
C LEU A 207 -6.00 8.83 10.08
N GLY A 208 -5.50 7.60 9.87
CA GLY A 208 -5.70 6.47 10.77
C GLY A 208 -4.81 5.30 10.42
N ARG A 209 -4.35 4.55 11.44
CA ARG A 209 -3.55 3.33 11.24
C ARG A 209 -4.44 2.10 11.05
N GLY A 210 -4.01 1.21 10.16
CA GLY A 210 -4.53 -0.15 10.09
C GLY A 210 -4.24 -0.95 11.37
N ALA A 211 -4.92 -2.08 11.53
CA ALA A 211 -4.77 -2.93 12.70
C ALA A 211 -3.33 -3.47 12.82
N SER A 212 -2.64 -3.14 13.92
CA SER A 212 -1.27 -3.57 14.17
C SER A 212 -1.17 -4.90 14.94
N TRP A 213 -2.23 -5.27 15.68
CA TRP A 213 -2.27 -6.47 16.52
C TRP A 213 -1.94 -7.79 15.79
N PRO A 214 -2.32 -8.04 14.52
CA PRO A 214 -1.97 -9.30 13.86
C PRO A 214 -0.45 -9.43 13.71
N ARG A 215 0.23 -8.32 13.40
CA ARG A 215 1.70 -8.27 13.31
C ARG A 215 2.35 -8.49 14.68
N TRP A 216 1.78 -7.94 15.75
CA TRP A 216 2.26 -8.21 17.11
C TRP A 216 2.16 -9.70 17.46
N LEU A 217 1.05 -10.36 17.12
CA LEU A 217 0.90 -11.81 17.32
C LEU A 217 1.96 -12.60 16.56
N VAL A 218 2.26 -12.23 15.31
CA VAL A 218 3.36 -12.87 14.54
C VAL A 218 4.69 -12.71 15.27
N TRP A 219 5.05 -11.51 15.70
CA TRP A 219 6.34 -11.29 16.38
C TRP A 219 6.43 -11.98 17.74
N CYS A 220 5.37 -11.95 18.53
CA CYS A 220 5.29 -12.72 19.77
C CYS A 220 5.45 -14.22 19.48
N GLY A 221 4.82 -14.72 18.42
CA GLY A 221 4.95 -16.10 17.98
C GLY A 221 6.38 -16.48 17.60
N VAL A 222 7.05 -15.64 16.79
CA VAL A 222 8.46 -15.81 16.39
C VAL A 222 9.39 -15.82 17.61
N VAL A 223 9.20 -14.90 18.56
CA VAL A 223 10.02 -14.85 19.79
C VAL A 223 9.87 -16.14 20.60
N LEU A 224 8.64 -16.68 20.70
CA LEU A 224 8.39 -17.94 21.41
C LEU A 224 9.00 -19.15 20.67
N LEU A 225 8.96 -19.17 19.34
CA LEU A 225 9.64 -20.19 18.53
C LEU A 225 11.16 -20.18 18.78
N LEU A 226 11.79 -19.00 18.71
CA LEU A 226 13.22 -18.84 18.96
C LEU A 226 13.60 -19.22 20.40
N ALA A 227 12.81 -18.81 21.39
CA ALA A 227 13.02 -19.20 22.78
C ALA A 227 12.92 -20.73 22.96
N GLY A 228 11.91 -21.37 22.36
CA GLY A 228 11.75 -22.82 22.36
C GLY A 228 12.96 -23.54 21.73
N LEU A 229 13.45 -23.06 20.59
CA LEU A 229 14.65 -23.58 19.92
C LEU A 229 15.90 -23.45 20.79
N VAL A 230 16.09 -22.30 21.46
CA VAL A 230 17.22 -22.09 22.38
C VAL A 230 17.14 -23.05 23.58
N VAL A 231 15.96 -23.25 24.16
CA VAL A 231 15.77 -24.19 25.28
C VAL A 231 16.03 -25.63 24.83
N TRP A 232 15.56 -26.02 23.64
CA TRP A 232 15.83 -27.34 23.06
C TRP A 232 17.31 -27.54 22.78
N TYR A 233 17.98 -26.57 22.17
CA TYR A 233 19.41 -26.65 21.85
C TYR A 233 20.30 -26.71 23.10
N ARG A 234 19.91 -26.07 24.19
CA ARG A 234 20.66 -26.13 25.47
C ARG A 234 20.46 -27.43 26.23
N ARG A 235 19.53 -28.31 25.81
CA ARG A 235 19.33 -29.62 26.46
C ARG A 235 20.49 -30.58 26.10
N PRO A 236 20.95 -31.39 27.07
CA PRO A 236 21.89 -32.48 26.81
C PRO A 236 21.35 -33.42 25.73
N ASN A 237 22.23 -33.95 24.87
CA ASN A 237 21.82 -34.84 23.78
C ASN A 237 21.06 -36.09 24.25
N SER A 238 21.27 -36.53 25.50
CA SER A 238 20.58 -37.65 26.14
C SER A 238 19.11 -37.36 26.51
N GLU A 239 18.69 -36.09 26.50
CA GLU A 239 17.32 -35.66 26.83
C GLU A 239 16.56 -35.11 25.62
N ARG A 240 17.16 -35.18 24.42
CA ARG A 240 16.50 -34.79 23.17
C ARG A 240 15.74 -35.98 22.63
N ASP A 241 14.56 -36.23 23.18
CA ASP A 241 13.64 -37.21 22.63
C ASP A 241 13.17 -36.73 21.25
N TRP A 242 13.56 -37.47 20.21
CA TRP A 242 13.16 -37.28 18.82
C TRP A 242 11.64 -37.41 18.67
#